data_AF-A0A7V9Q3Z6-F1
#
_entry.id   AF-A0A7V9Q3Z6-F1
#
_cell.length_a   1.000
_cell.length_b   1.000
_cell.length_c   1.000
_cell.angle_alpha   90.00
_cell.angle_beta   90.00
_cell.angle_gamma   90.00
#
_symmetry.space_group_name_H-M   'P 1'
#
loop_
_entity.id
_entity.type
_entity.pdbx_description
1 polymer ?
#
loop_
_entity_poly.entity_id
_entity_poly.type
_entity_poly.pdbx_seq_one_letter_code
_entity_poly.pdbx_strand_id
1 'polypeptide(L)'
;FGDAGGFRFTADNGIEKKIMGDEIKLSDGGVRLMVKTPVKSQVVFFRNGEVFHEEREVLNKELLVRERGVYRVEVYLDQLGEPLSNQSWIISNPIYVR
;
A
#
# COMPACT_ATOMS: atom_id res chain seq x y z
N PHE A 1 -20.61 -2.73 -5.61
CA PHE A 1 -19.36 -2.01 -5.31
C PHE A 1 -19.33 -1.79 -3.80
N GLY A 2 -18.37 -2.41 -3.11
CA GLY A 2 -18.24 -2.29 -1.66
C GLY A 2 -17.69 -0.92 -1.26
N ASP A 3 -18.08 -0.45 -0.08
CA ASP A 3 -17.52 0.76 0.52
C ASP A 3 -15.99 0.62 0.67
N ALA A 4 -15.23 1.59 0.16
CA ALA A 4 -13.78 1.66 0.35
C ALA A 4 -13.40 2.21 1.75
N GLY A 5 -14.40 2.58 2.54
CA GLY A 5 -14.28 2.95 3.95
C GLY A 5 -13.45 1.92 4.71
N GLY A 6 -12.35 2.38 5.30
CA GLY A 6 -11.44 1.54 6.07
C GLY A 6 -10.11 1.22 5.39
N PHE A 7 -9.94 1.55 4.11
CA PHE A 7 -8.62 1.51 3.48
C PHE A 7 -7.70 2.56 4.10
N ARG A 8 -6.48 2.15 4.44
CA ARG A 8 -5.46 3.06 4.95
C ARG A 8 -4.09 2.61 4.47
N PHE A 9 -3.35 3.54 3.88
CA PHE A 9 -1.93 3.36 3.57
C PHE A 9 -1.13 4.47 4.27
N THR A 10 -0.15 4.09 5.07
CA THR A 10 0.64 5.00 5.91
C THR A 10 2.10 4.62 5.95
N ALA A 11 2.95 5.58 6.29
CA ALA A 11 4.37 5.39 6.47
C ALA A 11 4.81 5.88 7.85
N ASP A 12 5.76 5.18 8.47
CA ASP A 12 6.29 5.47 9.80
C ASP A 12 7.80 5.22 9.82
N ASN A 13 8.59 6.23 10.15
CA ASN A 13 10.06 6.13 10.22
C ASN A 13 10.60 6.11 11.66
N GLY A 14 9.71 5.90 12.64
CA GLY A 14 9.99 5.98 14.08
C GLY A 14 9.99 7.38 14.68
N ILE A 15 9.97 8.44 13.86
CA ILE A 15 9.97 9.84 14.29
C ILE A 15 8.63 10.51 13.93
N GLU A 16 8.19 10.30 12.69
CA GLU A 16 6.94 10.82 12.16
C GLU A 16 6.13 9.71 11.50
N LYS A 17 4.82 9.94 11.45
CA LYS A 17 3.87 9.11 10.73
C LYS A 17 3.15 9.96 9.69
N LYS A 18 3.10 9.45 8.46
CA LYS A 18 2.55 10.12 7.29
C LYS A 18 1.48 9.27 6.61
N ILE A 19 0.60 9.93 5.88
CA ILE A 19 -0.46 9.29 5.11
C ILE A 19 -0.16 9.41 3.61
N MET A 20 -1.03 8.83 2.79
CA MET A 20 -0.93 8.96 1.33
C MET A 20 -0.97 10.42 0.88
N GLY A 21 -0.18 10.76 -0.12
CA GLY A 21 0.00 12.12 -0.63
C GLY A 21 1.13 12.89 0.07
N ASP A 22 1.60 12.42 1.22
CA ASP A 22 2.67 13.05 1.97
C ASP A 22 4.07 12.57 1.53
N GLU A 23 5.05 13.33 1.99
CA GLU A 23 6.47 12.98 1.98
C GLU A 23 6.93 12.61 3.39
N ILE A 24 7.77 11.57 3.49
CA ILE A 24 8.40 11.10 4.72
C ILE A 24 9.91 10.95 4.51
N LYS A 25 10.70 11.34 5.51
CA LYS A 25 12.15 11.16 5.47
C LYS A 25 12.54 9.71 5.72
N LEU A 26 13.48 9.20 4.93
CA LEU A 26 14.16 7.94 5.20
C LEU A 26 15.08 8.11 6.41
N SER A 27 14.79 7.41 7.50
CA SER A 27 15.67 7.31 8.67
C SER A 27 16.61 6.09 8.55
N ASP A 28 17.65 6.03 9.38
CA ASP A 28 18.58 4.89 9.42
C ASP A 28 17.87 3.55 9.72
N GLY A 29 16.75 3.62 10.45
CA GLY A 29 15.90 2.47 10.75
C GLY A 29 15.05 1.99 9.56
N GLY A 30 14.96 2.79 8.49
CA GLY A 30 14.04 2.60 7.38
C GLY A 30 12.66 3.19 7.62
N VAL A 31 11.76 3.00 6.65
CA VAL A 31 10.36 3.41 6.73
C VAL A 31 9.46 2.18 6.72
N ARG A 32 8.58 2.08 7.71
CA ARG A 32 7.53 1.06 7.76
C ARG A 32 6.32 1.53 6.98
N LEU A 33 6.06 0.88 5.86
CA LEU A 33 4.85 1.04 5.07
C LEU A 33 3.78 0.09 5.62
N MET A 34 2.63 0.65 6.00
CA MET A 34 1.51 -0.11 6.54
C MET A 34 0.30 0.10 5.67
N VAL A 35 -0.30 -1.01 5.22
CA VAL A 35 -1.60 -1.02 4.54
C VAL A 35 -2.62 -1.76 5.37
N LYS A 36 -3.85 -1.25 5.39
CA LYS A 36 -5.05 -1.91 5.86
C LYS A 36 -6.09 -1.87 4.75
N THR A 37 -6.67 -3.03 4.43
CA THR A 37 -7.74 -3.16 3.46
C THR A 37 -9.09 -3.35 4.17
N PRO A 38 -10.22 -2.93 3.58
CA PRO A 38 -11.54 -3.12 4.18
C PRO A 38 -11.96 -4.60 4.27
N VAL A 39 -11.52 -5.42 3.31
CA VAL A 39 -11.78 -6.87 3.25
C VAL A 39 -10.50 -7.61 2.84
N LYS A 40 -10.48 -8.95 2.98
CA LYS A 40 -9.36 -9.77 2.50
C LYS A 40 -9.23 -9.60 0.99
N SER A 41 -8.03 -9.25 0.53
CA SER A 41 -7.80 -8.84 -0.85
C SER A 41 -6.37 -9.15 -1.28
N GLN A 42 -6.14 -9.18 -2.59
CA GLN A 42 -4.80 -9.14 -3.14
C GLN A 42 -4.28 -7.70 -3.07
N VAL A 43 -3.05 -7.53 -2.59
CA VAL A 43 -2.39 -6.24 -2.40
C VAL A 43 -1.05 -6.26 -3.11
N VAL A 44 -0.85 -5.30 -3.99
CA VAL A 44 0.37 -5.12 -4.78
C VAL A 44 1.03 -3.81 -4.39
N PHE A 45 2.30 -3.89 -3.98
CA PHE A 45 3.11 -2.74 -3.62
C PHE A 45 4.06 -2.38 -4.76
N PHE A 46 4.05 -1.09 -5.10
CA PHE A 46 4.87 -0.52 -6.14
C PHE A 46 5.90 0.43 -5.55
N ARG A 47 7.09 0.44 -6.15
CA ARG A 47 8.14 1.43 -5.94
C ARG A 47 8.57 1.98 -7.29
N ASN A 48 8.42 3.28 -7.50
CA ASN A 48 8.74 3.95 -8.78
C ASN A 48 8.03 3.33 -9.99
N GLY A 49 6.83 2.78 -9.80
CA GLY A 49 6.04 2.13 -10.85
C GLY A 49 6.33 0.64 -11.05
N GLU A 50 7.33 0.08 -10.36
CA GLU A 50 7.66 -1.34 -10.42
C GLU A 50 7.11 -2.10 -9.22
N VAL A 51 6.56 -3.30 -9.45
CA VAL A 51 6.11 -4.18 -8.37
C VAL A 51 7.32 -4.70 -7.61
N PHE A 52 7.35 -4.49 -6.30
CA PHE A 52 8.41 -5.05 -5.43
C PHE A 52 7.86 -6.01 -4.38
N HIS A 53 6.55 -6.02 -4.14
CA HIS A 53 5.89 -6.97 -3.27
C HIS A 53 4.43 -7.18 -3.67
N GLU A 54 3.95 -8.40 -3.52
CA GLU A 54 2.57 -8.79 -3.79
C GLU A 54 2.16 -9.89 -2.82
N GLU A 55 0.94 -9.79 -2.29
CA GLU A 55 0.40 -10.79 -1.37
C GLU A 55 -1.14 -10.88 -1.48
N ARG A 56 -1.68 -12.09 -1.33
CA ARG A 56 -3.13 -12.36 -1.34
C ARG A 56 -3.70 -12.53 0.06
N GLU A 57 -5.02 -12.43 0.19
CA GLU A 57 -5.75 -12.60 1.45
C GLU A 57 -5.33 -11.61 2.56
N VAL A 58 -4.89 -10.41 2.18
CA VAL A 58 -4.40 -9.38 3.09
C VAL A 58 -5.56 -8.60 3.70
N LEU A 59 -5.54 -8.44 5.02
CA LEU A 59 -6.33 -7.43 5.76
C LEU A 59 -5.45 -6.29 6.27
N ASN A 60 -4.25 -6.63 6.73
CA ASN A 60 -3.23 -5.67 7.16
C ASN A 60 -1.88 -6.23 6.74
N LYS A 61 -0.98 -5.37 6.25
CA LYS A 61 0.40 -5.74 5.92
C LYS A 61 1.33 -4.60 6.28
N GLU A 62 2.50 -4.96 6.79
CA GLU A 62 3.61 -4.04 7.06
C GLU A 62 4.83 -4.48 6.26
N LEU A 63 5.53 -3.52 5.65
CA LEU A 63 6.78 -3.71 4.95
C LEU A 63 7.80 -2.66 5.39
N LEU A 64 8.99 -3.11 5.77
CA LEU A 64 10.10 -2.21 6.06
C LEU A 64 10.89 -1.94 4.78
N VAL A 65 10.94 -0.69 4.35
CA VAL A 65 11.71 -0.25 3.19
C VAL A 65 12.90 0.60 3.62
N ARG A 66 14.04 0.42 2.95
CA ARG A 66 15.29 1.15 3.24
C ARG A 66 15.78 1.97 2.05
N GLU A 67 14.95 2.11 1.04
CA GLU A 67 15.31 2.76 -0.22
C GLU A 67 14.35 3.91 -0.47
N ARG A 68 14.90 5.01 -0.97
CA ARG A 68 14.11 6.17 -1.38
C ARG A 68 13.29 5.84 -2.62
N GLY A 69 12.14 6.50 -2.77
CA GLY A 69 11.29 6.28 -3.93
C GLY A 69 9.85 6.69 -3.70
N VAL A 70 9.05 6.50 -4.75
CA VAL A 70 7.62 6.75 -4.75
C VAL A 70 6.90 5.43 -4.52
N TYR A 71 6.24 5.30 -3.37
CA TYR A 71 5.58 4.06 -2.96
C TYR A 71 4.07 4.16 -3.12
N ARG A 72 3.46 3.16 -3.75
CA ARG A 72 2.01 3.07 -3.97
C ARG A 72 1.51 1.66 -3.70
N VAL A 73 0.24 1.54 -3.34
CA VAL A 73 -0.45 0.26 -3.21
C VAL A 73 -1.64 0.19 -4.16
N GLU A 74 -1.82 -0.97 -4.77
CA GLU A 74 -3.04 -1.34 -5.48
C GLU A 74 -3.69 -2.55 -4.79
N VAL A 75 -5.01 -2.56 -4.74
CA VAL A 75 -5.81 -3.61 -4.09
C VAL A 75 -6.77 -4.19 -5.11
N TYR A 76 -6.83 -5.51 -5.20
CA TYR A 76 -7.68 -6.26 -6.11
C TYR A 76 -8.60 -7.20 -5.33
N LEU A 77 -9.82 -7.38 -5.82
CA LEU A 77 -10.83 -8.22 -5.21
C LEU A 77 -10.98 -9.53 -5.99
N ASP A 78 -10.18 -10.53 -5.63
CA ASP A 78 -10.24 -11.89 -6.21
C ASP A 78 -11.64 -12.54 -6.07
N GLN A 79 -12.44 -12.08 -5.10
CA GLN A 79 -13.77 -12.64 -4.80
C GLN A 79 -14.86 -12.19 -5.79
N LEU A 80 -14.64 -11.13 -6.58
CA LEU A 80 -15.52 -10.83 -7.70
C LEU A 80 -15.05 -11.66 -8.89
N GLY A 81 -15.82 -12.68 -9.29
CA GLY A 81 -15.48 -13.52 -10.44
C GLY A 81 -15.17 -12.74 -11.72
N GLU A 82 -14.58 -13.43 -12.71
CA GLU A 82 -14.19 -12.86 -14.00
C GLU A 82 -15.36 -12.09 -14.67
N PRO A 83 -15.12 -10.89 -15.25
CA PRO A 83 -13.82 -10.26 -15.50
C PRO A 83 -13.38 -9.24 -14.41
N LEU A 84 -14.12 -9.14 -13.31
CA LEU A 84 -13.94 -8.09 -12.30
C LEU A 84 -12.76 -8.39 -11.35
N SER A 85 -12.33 -9.65 -11.26
CA SER A 85 -11.12 -10.12 -10.58
C SER A 85 -9.85 -9.39 -11.03
N ASN A 86 -9.76 -9.01 -12.31
CA ASN A 86 -8.59 -8.36 -12.88
C ASN A 86 -8.64 -6.82 -12.80
N GLN A 87 -9.69 -6.24 -12.22
CA GLN A 87 -9.80 -4.79 -12.07
C GLN A 87 -9.34 -4.36 -10.66
N SER A 88 -8.48 -3.36 -10.61
CA SER A 88 -8.06 -2.75 -9.34
C SER A 88 -9.27 -2.14 -8.64
N TRP A 89 -9.55 -2.58 -7.42
CA TRP A 89 -10.59 -2.01 -6.58
C TRP A 89 -10.16 -0.70 -5.92
N ILE A 90 -8.89 -0.61 -5.48
CA ILE A 90 -8.32 0.58 -4.85
C ILE A 90 -6.94 0.85 -5.44
N ILE A 91 -6.70 2.08 -5.85
CA ILE A 91 -5.37 2.59 -6.21
C ILE A 91 -5.05 3.70 -5.22
N SER A 92 -3.99 3.54 -4.44
CA SER A 92 -3.59 4.50 -3.42
C SER A 92 -2.94 5.74 -4.06
N ASN A 93 -3.05 6.89 -3.40
CA ASN A 93 -2.10 7.97 -3.66
C ASN A 93 -0.70 7.54 -3.18
N PRO A 94 0.39 8.04 -3.81
CA PRO A 94 1.72 7.63 -3.42
C PRO A 94 2.14 8.25 -2.08
N ILE A 95 3.09 7.61 -1.41
CA ILE A 95 3.90 8.20 -0.34
C ILE A 95 5.33 8.37 -0.87
N TYR A 96 5.88 9.56 -0.72
CA TYR A 96 7.24 9.88 -1.17
C TYR A 96 8.23 9.63 -0.04
N VAL A 97 9.13 8.68 -0.20
CA VAL A 97 10.23 8.45 0.74
C VAL A 97 11.47 9.16 0.21
N ARG A 98 11.93 10.20 0.91
CA ARG A 98 13.08 11.04 0.53
C ARG A 98 14.27 10.93 1.46
#